data_AF-A0A8T0CQT4-F1
#
_entry.id   AF-A0A8T0CQT4-F1
#
_cell.length_a   1.000
_cell.length_b   1.000
_cell.length_c   1.000
_cell.angle_alpha   90.00
_cell.angle_beta   90.00
_cell.angle_gamma   90.00
#
_symmetry.space_group_name_H-M   'P 1'
#
loop_
_entity.id
_entity.type
_entity.pdbx_description
1 polymer ?
#
loop_
_entity_poly.entity_id
_entity_poly.type
_entity_poly.pdbx_seq_one_letter_code
_entity_poly.pdbx_strand_id
1 'polypeptide(L)'
;MEINSFDVLPNDVVVEILAFAANNSMDDFFNAKISCKILNELAKEDYIYRHISLDKISKILWWHPQEGNAFIQRCIKCDNLEALYTQGLYEYISFVKVELGMELLERAAQIGHLGASYVFGLLLIGKGGEFKKEGVRLLRKVYASGRVVECRKKYLDVMRDMWWNNAAIFNAEPSSYDCRMQSEHCKRRGWVRDIDHYDDTECEQCICRAETEIFYKYGIRP
;
A
#
# COMPACT_ATOMS: atom_id res chain seq x y z
N MET A 1 17.13 1.89 -39.03
CA MET A 1 15.80 1.26 -39.10
C MET A 1 14.86 2.24 -38.45
N GLU A 2 14.29 3.13 -39.26
CA GLU A 2 13.33 4.13 -38.79
C GLU A 2 12.00 3.41 -38.58
N ILE A 3 11.46 3.44 -37.36
CA ILE A 3 10.12 2.94 -37.07
C ILE A 3 9.14 3.98 -37.63
N ASN A 4 8.81 3.84 -38.91
CA ASN A 4 7.87 4.71 -39.60
C ASN A 4 6.44 4.31 -39.23
N SER A 5 5.97 4.92 -38.14
CA SER A 5 4.58 5.04 -37.68
C SER A 5 4.01 3.97 -36.74
N PHE A 6 3.42 4.46 -35.64
CA PHE A 6 2.53 3.70 -34.74
C PHE A 6 1.16 3.40 -35.37
N ASP A 7 0.83 3.99 -36.53
CA ASP A 7 -0.44 3.76 -37.24
C ASP A 7 -0.62 2.30 -37.72
N VAL A 8 0.44 1.47 -37.62
CA VAL A 8 0.44 0.05 -38.01
C VAL A 8 0.17 -0.87 -36.81
N LEU A 9 0.35 -0.38 -35.57
CA LEU A 9 0.15 -1.21 -34.39
C LEU A 9 -1.33 -1.23 -33.98
N PRO A 10 -1.88 -2.41 -33.64
CA PRO A 10 -3.18 -2.50 -33.00
C PRO A 10 -3.24 -1.67 -31.71
N ASN A 11 -4.38 -1.00 -31.47
CA ASN A 11 -4.54 -0.08 -30.34
C ASN A 11 -4.27 -0.74 -28.98
N ASP A 12 -4.65 -2.00 -28.81
CA ASP A 12 -4.39 -2.81 -27.62
C ASP A 12 -2.89 -2.98 -27.35
N VAL A 13 -2.10 -3.25 -28.41
CA VAL A 13 -0.63 -3.32 -28.30
C VAL A 13 -0.05 -1.97 -27.88
N VAL A 14 -0.56 -0.87 -28.45
CA VAL A 14 -0.12 0.48 -28.08
C VAL A 14 -0.49 0.81 -26.63
N VAL A 15 -1.67 0.42 -26.16
CA VAL A 15 -2.12 0.59 -24.77
C VAL A 15 -1.22 -0.20 -23.81
N GLU A 16 -0.83 -1.42 -24.15
CA GLU A 16 0.14 -2.19 -23.34
C GLU A 16 1.51 -1.52 -23.27
N ILE A 17 2.01 -0.98 -24.38
CA ILE A 17 3.27 -0.21 -24.40
C ILE A 17 3.16 1.02 -23.49
N LEU A 18 2.05 1.75 -23.58
CA LEU A 18 1.81 2.93 -22.74
C LEU A 18 1.66 2.56 -21.25
N ALA A 19 0.96 1.47 -20.93
CA ALA A 19 0.83 0.97 -19.57
C ALA A 19 2.19 0.54 -19.00
N PHE A 20 3.01 -0.14 -19.80
CA PHE A 20 4.38 -0.49 -19.43
C PHE A 20 5.23 0.76 -19.18
N ALA A 21 5.19 1.75 -20.07
CA ALA A 21 5.89 3.03 -19.86
C ALA A 21 5.42 3.72 -18.57
N ALA A 22 4.10 3.81 -18.37
CA ALA A 22 3.48 4.41 -17.19
C ALA A 22 3.86 3.71 -15.87
N ASN A 23 3.96 2.39 -15.87
CA ASN A 23 4.38 1.61 -14.70
C ASN A 23 5.85 1.81 -14.34
N ASN A 24 6.71 2.13 -15.31
CA ASN A 24 8.13 2.33 -15.08
C ASN A 24 8.51 3.81 -14.86
N SER A 25 7.78 4.75 -15.47
CA SER A 25 8.14 6.17 -15.48
C SER A 25 6.95 7.06 -15.81
N MET A 26 6.53 7.88 -14.84
CA MET A 26 5.49 8.90 -15.08
C MET A 26 5.91 9.88 -16.20
N ASP A 27 7.18 10.27 -16.26
CA ASP A 27 7.67 11.23 -17.27
C ASP A 27 7.58 10.64 -18.67
N ASP A 28 8.01 9.39 -18.86
CA ASP A 28 7.97 8.74 -20.18
C ASP A 28 6.54 8.58 -20.66
N PHE A 29 5.61 8.25 -19.75
CA PHE A 29 4.20 8.22 -20.07
C PHE A 29 3.65 9.59 -20.49
N PHE A 30 3.91 10.65 -19.73
CA PHE A 30 3.43 11.98 -20.08
C PHE A 30 4.08 12.52 -21.36
N ASN A 31 5.38 12.24 -21.58
CA ASN A 31 6.10 12.57 -22.81
C ASN A 31 5.52 11.83 -24.02
N ALA A 32 5.19 10.54 -23.87
CA ALA A 32 4.51 9.77 -24.91
C ALA A 32 3.10 10.33 -25.20
N LYS A 33 2.37 10.76 -24.17
CA LYS A 33 1.04 11.35 -24.31
C LYS A 33 1.04 12.67 -25.09
N ILE A 34 2.07 13.51 -24.94
CA ILE A 34 2.16 14.81 -25.65
C ILE A 34 2.76 14.70 -27.05
N SER A 35 3.47 13.60 -27.37
CA SER A 35 4.17 13.46 -28.64
C SER A 35 3.24 13.15 -29.83
N CYS A 36 2.10 12.51 -29.59
CA CYS A 36 1.20 12.06 -30.64
C CYS A 36 -0.27 12.12 -30.20
N LYS A 37 -1.17 12.55 -31.11
CA LYS A 37 -2.62 12.62 -30.86
C LYS A 37 -3.23 11.24 -30.58
N ILE A 38 -2.80 10.22 -31.31
CA ILE A 38 -3.29 8.83 -31.11
C ILE A 38 -2.86 8.33 -29.73
N LEU A 39 -1.59 8.53 -29.37
CA LEU A 39 -1.09 8.18 -28.04
C LEU A 39 -1.82 8.98 -26.95
N ASN A 40 -2.17 10.24 -27.19
CA ASN A 40 -2.94 11.05 -26.25
C ASN A 40 -4.32 10.45 -25.96
N GLU A 41 -5.03 10.03 -26.99
CA GLU A 41 -6.35 9.41 -26.84
C GLU A 41 -6.25 8.05 -26.15
N LEU A 42 -5.34 7.18 -26.60
CA LEU A 42 -5.14 5.85 -26.00
C LEU A 42 -4.61 5.92 -24.56
N ALA A 43 -3.84 6.97 -24.21
CA ALA A 43 -3.36 7.20 -22.85
C ALA A 43 -4.47 7.48 -21.82
N LYS A 44 -5.73 7.67 -22.26
CA LYS A 44 -6.87 7.93 -21.37
C LYS A 44 -7.52 6.65 -20.83
N GLU A 45 -7.15 5.49 -21.39
CA GLU A 45 -7.69 4.18 -21.02
C GLU A 45 -7.49 3.86 -19.53
N ASP A 46 -8.55 3.37 -18.89
CA ASP A 46 -8.57 3.05 -17.45
C ASP A 46 -7.47 2.05 -17.06
N TYR A 47 -7.16 1.12 -17.98
CA TYR A 47 -6.11 0.12 -17.81
C TYR A 47 -4.73 0.75 -17.52
N ILE A 48 -4.41 1.89 -18.14
CA ILE A 48 -3.12 2.55 -17.94
C ILE A 48 -3.06 3.16 -16.54
N TYR A 49 -4.13 3.84 -16.11
CA TYR A 49 -4.21 4.44 -14.77
C TYR A 49 -4.21 3.39 -13.66
N ARG A 50 -4.66 2.16 -13.94
CA ARG A 50 -4.52 1.03 -13.01
C ARG A 50 -3.07 0.65 -12.74
N HIS A 51 -2.18 0.83 -13.72
CA HIS A 51 -0.77 0.40 -13.66
C HIS A 51 0.23 1.55 -13.54
N ILE A 52 -0.20 2.81 -13.64
CA ILE A 52 0.71 3.95 -13.58
C ILE A 52 1.44 4.02 -12.24
N SER A 53 2.74 4.26 -12.31
CA SER A 53 3.57 4.54 -11.14
C SER A 53 3.13 5.86 -10.48
N LEU A 54 3.36 5.95 -9.17
CA LEU A 54 3.12 7.15 -8.37
C LEU A 54 4.44 7.75 -7.82
N ASP A 55 5.59 7.37 -8.37
CA ASP A 55 6.93 7.75 -7.88
C ASP A 55 7.16 9.28 -7.78
N LYS A 56 6.47 10.08 -8.60
CA LYS A 56 6.58 11.55 -8.60
C LYS A 56 5.33 12.26 -8.10
N ILE A 57 4.35 11.52 -7.57
CA ILE A 57 3.06 12.11 -7.21
C ILE A 57 3.20 13.20 -6.14
N SER A 58 4.12 13.04 -5.18
CA SER A 58 4.36 14.03 -4.12
C SER A 58 4.82 15.38 -4.69
N LYS A 59 5.63 15.38 -5.76
CA LYS A 59 6.06 16.62 -6.43
C LYS A 59 4.90 17.29 -7.16
N ILE A 60 4.06 16.50 -7.82
CA ILE A 60 2.87 17.00 -8.53
C ILE A 60 1.88 17.59 -7.53
N LEU A 61 1.61 16.91 -6.41
CA LEU A 61 0.75 17.44 -5.34
C LEU A 61 1.28 18.75 -4.75
N TRP A 62 2.59 18.92 -4.67
CA TRP A 62 3.22 20.13 -4.15
C TRP A 62 3.09 21.33 -5.11
N TRP A 63 3.35 21.15 -6.41
CA TRP A 63 3.30 22.24 -7.38
C TRP A 63 1.92 22.48 -7.98
N HIS A 64 1.13 21.42 -8.11
CA HIS A 64 -0.17 21.38 -8.81
C HIS A 64 -1.19 20.57 -7.98
N PRO A 65 -1.60 21.08 -6.79
CA PRO A 65 -2.40 20.31 -5.86
C PRO A 65 -3.77 19.90 -6.42
N GLN A 66 -4.40 20.72 -7.27
CA GLN A 66 -5.72 20.40 -7.83
C GLN A 66 -5.61 19.26 -8.85
N GLU A 67 -4.66 19.35 -9.77
CA GLU A 67 -4.38 18.38 -10.81
C GLU A 67 -3.84 17.07 -10.23
N GLY A 68 -2.95 17.16 -9.25
CA GLY A 68 -2.42 15.99 -8.53
C GLY A 68 -3.53 15.23 -7.80
N ASN A 69 -4.43 15.94 -7.11
CA ASN A 69 -5.60 15.31 -6.48
C ASN A 69 -6.53 14.68 -7.52
N ALA A 70 -6.87 15.38 -8.61
CA ALA A 70 -7.69 14.83 -9.67
C ALA A 70 -7.07 13.56 -10.29
N PHE A 71 -5.75 13.55 -10.47
CA PHE A 71 -4.99 12.40 -10.96
C PHE A 71 -5.06 11.21 -10.01
N ILE A 72 -4.84 11.41 -8.70
CA ILE A 72 -4.97 10.34 -7.69
C ILE A 72 -6.40 9.79 -7.68
N GLN A 73 -7.41 10.66 -7.70
CA GLN A 73 -8.81 10.24 -7.74
C GLN A 73 -9.13 9.43 -9.00
N ARG A 74 -8.52 9.76 -10.14
CA ARG A 74 -8.61 8.94 -11.35
C ARG A 74 -7.98 7.56 -11.15
N CYS A 75 -6.77 7.50 -10.56
CA CYS A 75 -6.10 6.22 -10.27
C CYS A 75 -6.91 5.34 -9.31
N ILE A 76 -7.50 5.91 -8.26
CA ILE A 76 -8.39 5.21 -7.31
C ILE A 76 -9.62 4.64 -8.04
N LYS A 77 -10.26 5.43 -8.91
CA LYS A 77 -11.41 4.96 -9.70
C LYS A 77 -11.03 3.77 -10.60
N CYS A 78 -9.80 3.73 -11.08
CA CYS A 78 -9.28 2.65 -11.94
C CYS A 78 -8.71 1.43 -11.21
N ASP A 79 -8.84 1.35 -9.87
CA ASP A 79 -8.26 0.28 -9.06
C ASP A 79 -6.72 0.25 -9.04
N ASN A 80 -6.07 1.41 -9.15
CA ASN A 80 -4.63 1.47 -8.92
C ASN A 80 -4.31 1.11 -7.45
N LEU A 81 -3.60 0.00 -7.27
CA LEU A 81 -3.36 -0.58 -5.95
C LEU A 81 -2.51 0.33 -5.04
N GLU A 82 -1.52 1.02 -5.60
CA GLU A 82 -0.67 1.96 -4.86
C GLU A 82 -1.46 3.20 -4.45
N ALA A 83 -2.34 3.70 -5.32
CA ALA A 83 -3.21 4.83 -5.01
C ALA A 83 -4.20 4.47 -3.89
N LEU A 84 -4.87 3.31 -4.00
CA LEU A 84 -5.79 2.82 -2.97
C LEU A 84 -5.08 2.63 -1.62
N TYR A 85 -3.93 1.98 -1.61
CA TYR A 85 -3.14 1.74 -0.40
C TYR A 85 -2.70 3.05 0.27
N THR A 86 -2.08 3.94 -0.51
CA THR A 86 -1.52 5.19 0.01
C THR A 86 -2.63 6.13 0.47
N GLN A 87 -3.68 6.33 -0.33
CA GLN A 87 -4.82 7.16 0.06
C GLN A 87 -5.54 6.57 1.28
N GLY A 88 -5.70 5.25 1.35
CA GLY A 88 -6.33 4.59 2.49
C GLY A 88 -5.61 4.89 3.81
N LEU A 89 -4.26 4.87 3.80
CA LEU A 89 -3.47 5.28 4.95
C LEU A 89 -3.63 6.77 5.28
N TYR A 90 -3.62 7.68 4.30
CA TYR A 90 -3.80 9.13 4.53
C TYR A 90 -5.18 9.43 5.13
N GLU A 91 -6.24 8.82 4.59
CA GLU A 91 -7.60 8.98 5.10
C GLU A 91 -7.74 8.45 6.53
N TYR A 92 -7.17 7.28 6.80
CA TYR A 92 -7.22 6.67 8.13
C TYR A 92 -6.43 7.47 9.18
N ILE A 93 -5.21 7.92 8.84
CA ILE A 93 -4.21 8.43 9.81
C ILE A 93 -4.18 9.95 9.85
N SER A 94 -4.03 10.60 8.69
CA SER A 94 -3.86 12.06 8.64
C SER A 94 -5.20 12.79 8.68
N PHE A 95 -6.23 12.27 8.00
CA PHE A 95 -7.54 12.94 7.93
C PHE A 95 -8.56 12.38 8.93
N VAL A 96 -8.25 11.27 9.60
CA VAL A 96 -9.12 10.64 10.61
C VAL A 96 -10.50 10.25 10.02
N LYS A 97 -10.57 10.02 8.70
CA LYS A 97 -11.74 9.47 8.02
C LYS A 97 -11.64 7.94 8.04
N VAL A 98 -11.84 7.38 9.23
CA VAL A 98 -11.60 5.96 9.55
C VAL A 98 -12.31 5.02 8.59
N GLU A 99 -13.59 5.25 8.31
CA GLU A 99 -14.41 4.39 7.45
C GLU A 99 -13.88 4.36 6.02
N LEU A 100 -13.62 5.55 5.45
CA LEU A 100 -13.08 5.68 4.09
C LEU A 100 -11.68 5.07 3.98
N GLY A 101 -10.82 5.30 4.98
CA GLY A 101 -9.49 4.71 5.02
C GLY A 101 -9.53 3.19 5.05
N MET A 102 -10.42 2.61 5.88
CA MET A 102 -10.63 1.16 5.94
C MET A 102 -11.17 0.60 4.63
N GLU A 103 -12.13 1.26 3.98
CA GLU A 103 -12.71 0.84 2.70
C GLU A 103 -11.65 0.78 1.58
N LEU A 104 -10.80 1.80 1.48
CA LEU A 104 -9.74 1.85 0.47
C LEU A 104 -8.67 0.77 0.70
N LEU A 105 -8.27 0.57 1.96
CA LEU A 105 -7.31 -0.47 2.34
C LEU A 105 -7.87 -1.88 2.11
N GLU A 106 -9.14 -2.10 2.47
CA GLU A 106 -9.84 -3.35 2.20
C GLU A 106 -9.88 -3.66 0.71
N ARG A 107 -10.30 -2.68 -0.11
CA ARG A 107 -10.36 -2.83 -1.57
C ARG A 107 -8.99 -3.20 -2.16
N ALA A 108 -7.93 -2.50 -1.76
CA ALA A 108 -6.57 -2.84 -2.18
C ALA A 108 -6.15 -4.26 -1.75
N ALA A 109 -6.47 -4.67 -0.53
CA ALA A 109 -6.15 -5.99 0.00
C ALA A 109 -6.91 -7.12 -0.75
N GLN A 110 -8.19 -6.90 -1.05
CA GLN A 110 -9.04 -7.84 -1.78
C GLN A 110 -8.52 -8.08 -3.21
N ILE A 111 -8.07 -7.03 -3.90
CA ILE A 111 -7.51 -7.16 -5.26
C ILE A 111 -6.14 -7.84 -5.24
N GLY A 112 -5.34 -7.65 -4.17
CA GLY A 112 -4.12 -8.41 -3.95
C GLY A 112 -2.90 -7.61 -3.51
N HIS A 113 -3.06 -6.34 -3.13
CA HIS A 113 -1.94 -5.55 -2.64
C HIS A 113 -1.49 -6.05 -1.25
N LEU A 114 -0.25 -6.54 -1.16
CA LEU A 114 0.28 -7.16 0.06
C LEU A 114 0.47 -6.16 1.22
N GLY A 115 0.93 -4.93 0.95
CA GLY A 115 1.08 -3.90 1.99
C GLY A 115 -0.27 -3.52 2.62
N ALA A 116 -1.29 -3.25 1.81
CA ALA A 116 -2.68 -3.14 2.24
C ALA A 116 -3.17 -4.37 3.03
N SER A 117 -2.91 -5.60 2.57
CA SER A 117 -3.28 -6.82 3.33
C SER A 117 -2.63 -6.85 4.72
N TYR A 118 -1.35 -6.44 4.80
CA TYR A 118 -0.60 -6.33 6.05
C TYR A 118 -1.22 -5.28 6.98
N VAL A 119 -1.37 -4.04 6.51
CA VAL A 119 -1.91 -2.94 7.33
C VAL A 119 -3.36 -3.20 7.71
N PHE A 120 -4.22 -3.50 6.75
CA PHE A 120 -5.64 -3.78 7.00
C PHE A 120 -5.80 -4.96 7.96
N GLY A 121 -4.99 -6.01 7.80
CA GLY A 121 -4.97 -7.15 8.72
C GLY A 121 -4.64 -6.75 10.15
N LEU A 122 -3.66 -5.87 10.36
CA LEU A 122 -3.30 -5.36 11.69
C LEU A 122 -4.40 -4.49 12.29
N LEU A 123 -5.05 -3.64 11.47
CA LEU A 123 -6.18 -2.83 11.91
C LEU A 123 -7.37 -3.70 12.37
N LEU A 124 -7.66 -4.78 11.64
CA LEU A 124 -8.71 -5.74 12.03
C LEU A 124 -8.36 -6.51 13.30
N ILE A 125 -7.09 -6.87 13.49
CA ILE A 125 -6.62 -7.48 14.73
C ILE A 125 -6.80 -6.53 15.91
N GLY A 126 -6.42 -5.25 15.73
CA GLY A 126 -6.59 -4.21 16.75
C GLY A 126 -8.05 -3.97 17.14
N LYS A 127 -8.98 -4.02 16.17
CA LYS A 127 -10.44 -3.96 16.43
C LYS A 127 -10.94 -5.12 17.31
N GLY A 128 -10.25 -6.27 17.28
CA GLY A 128 -10.61 -7.43 18.09
C GLY A 128 -11.92 -8.11 17.66
N GLY A 129 -12.54 -8.85 18.57
CA GLY A 129 -13.82 -9.52 18.34
C GLY A 129 -13.81 -10.48 17.14
N GLU A 130 -14.85 -10.39 16.30
CA GLU A 130 -15.00 -11.21 15.09
C GLU A 130 -13.99 -10.85 13.99
N PHE A 131 -13.55 -9.59 13.93
CA PHE A 131 -12.61 -9.10 12.92
C PHE A 131 -11.20 -9.69 13.07
N LYS A 132 -10.82 -10.06 14.31
CA LYS A 132 -9.49 -10.61 14.60
C LYS A 132 -9.15 -11.84 13.73
N LYS A 133 -10.13 -12.72 13.47
CA LYS A 133 -9.92 -13.92 12.66
C LYS A 133 -9.53 -13.58 11.22
N GLU A 134 -10.20 -12.57 10.66
CA GLU A 134 -9.94 -12.11 9.31
C GLU A 134 -8.60 -11.39 9.21
N GLY A 135 -8.27 -10.54 10.19
CA GLY A 135 -6.97 -9.89 10.23
C GLY A 135 -5.80 -10.87 10.32
N VAL A 136 -5.94 -11.93 11.12
CA VAL A 136 -4.96 -13.03 11.19
C VAL A 136 -4.83 -13.75 9.84
N ARG A 137 -5.95 -14.01 9.15
CA ARG A 137 -5.94 -14.66 7.83
C ARG A 137 -5.14 -13.84 6.81
N LEU A 138 -5.32 -12.52 6.80
CA LEU A 138 -4.56 -11.61 5.93
C LEU A 138 -3.07 -11.60 6.28
N LEU A 139 -2.70 -11.54 7.56
CA LEU A 139 -1.30 -11.63 7.97
C LEU A 139 -0.66 -12.95 7.55
N ARG A 140 -1.34 -14.09 7.72
CA ARG A 140 -0.84 -15.39 7.22
C ARG A 140 -0.54 -15.36 5.73
N LYS A 141 -1.40 -14.73 4.92
CA LYS A 141 -1.18 -14.58 3.47
C LYS A 141 0.08 -13.76 3.17
N VAL A 142 0.29 -12.66 3.91
CA VAL A 142 1.50 -11.84 3.77
C VAL A 142 2.74 -12.62 4.18
N TYR A 143 2.69 -13.36 5.29
CA TYR A 143 3.80 -14.19 5.75
C TYR A 143 4.13 -15.29 4.73
N ALA A 144 3.13 -16.03 4.24
CA ALA A 144 3.32 -17.07 3.23
C ALA A 144 3.90 -16.55 1.90
N SER A 145 3.83 -15.24 1.64
CA SER A 145 4.46 -14.62 0.47
C SER A 145 5.96 -14.35 0.65
N GLY A 146 6.50 -14.44 1.86
CA GLY A 146 7.89 -14.09 2.20
C GLY A 146 8.20 -12.59 2.13
N ARG A 147 7.21 -11.72 1.90
CA ARG A 147 7.38 -10.28 1.67
C ARG A 147 6.99 -9.38 2.86
N VAL A 148 6.89 -9.93 4.06
CA VAL A 148 6.49 -9.16 5.24
C VAL A 148 7.44 -7.99 5.54
N VAL A 149 8.75 -8.19 5.38
CA VAL A 149 9.78 -7.16 5.54
C VAL A 149 9.53 -5.98 4.60
N GLU A 150 9.20 -6.26 3.34
CA GLU A 150 8.87 -5.24 2.36
C GLU A 150 7.57 -4.51 2.70
N CYS A 151 6.54 -5.23 3.15
CA CYS A 151 5.29 -4.62 3.61
C CYS A 151 5.51 -3.68 4.80
N ARG A 152 6.34 -4.09 5.77
CA ARG A 152 6.75 -3.24 6.91
C ARG A 152 7.46 -1.98 6.42
N LYS A 153 8.50 -2.13 5.59
CA LYS A 153 9.26 -1.00 5.05
C LYS A 153 8.36 -0.02 4.30
N LYS A 154 7.47 -0.54 3.45
CA LYS A 154 6.52 0.26 2.67
C LYS A 154 5.53 1.03 3.55
N TYR A 155 5.01 0.40 4.60
CA TYR A 155 4.22 1.11 5.60
C TYR A 155 5.04 2.25 6.18
N LEU A 156 6.23 1.98 6.72
CA LEU A 156 7.08 3.00 7.35
C LEU A 156 7.46 4.16 6.43
N ASP A 157 7.75 3.88 5.16
CA ASP A 157 8.07 4.92 4.18
C ASP A 157 6.89 5.88 3.97
N VAL A 158 5.67 5.34 3.84
CA VAL A 158 4.45 6.17 3.74
C VAL A 158 4.20 6.94 5.04
N MET A 159 4.38 6.30 6.20
CA MET A 159 4.18 6.94 7.52
C MET A 159 5.15 8.10 7.78
N ARG A 160 6.37 8.03 7.24
CA ARG A 160 7.38 9.09 7.35
C ARG A 160 6.97 10.36 6.60
N ASP A 161 6.22 10.20 5.52
CA ASP A 161 5.80 11.28 4.63
C ASP A 161 4.42 11.86 5.02
N MET A 162 3.78 11.30 6.05
CA MET A 162 2.48 11.73 6.57
C MET A 162 2.58 12.79 7.67
N TRP A 163 1.59 13.68 7.71
CA TRP A 163 1.37 14.58 8.84
C TRP A 163 0.44 13.93 9.85
N TRP A 164 0.88 13.95 11.11
CA TRP A 164 0.26 13.22 12.20
C TRP A 164 -0.72 14.11 12.96
N ASN A 165 -2.00 14.06 12.58
CA ASN A 165 -3.03 14.85 13.24
C ASN A 165 -3.62 14.18 14.48
N ASN A 166 -3.48 12.85 14.64
CA ASN A 166 -4.06 12.16 15.78
C ASN A 166 -3.32 10.89 16.21
N ALA A 167 -2.46 11.00 17.22
CA ALA A 167 -1.81 9.85 17.87
C ALA A 167 -2.79 8.95 18.62
N ALA A 168 -4.05 9.37 18.85
CA ALA A 168 -5.01 8.60 19.65
C ALA A 168 -5.40 7.25 19.04
N ILE A 169 -5.33 7.11 17.71
CA ILE A 169 -5.53 5.83 17.01
C ILE A 169 -4.51 4.79 17.49
N PHE A 170 -3.32 5.24 17.86
CA PHE A 170 -2.21 4.39 18.32
C PHE A 170 -2.08 4.34 19.85
N ASN A 171 -2.97 5.01 20.60
CA ASN A 171 -2.98 4.99 22.06
C ASN A 171 -3.84 3.84 22.64
N ALA A 172 -4.48 3.03 21.79
CA ALA A 172 -5.22 1.86 22.24
C ALA A 172 -4.26 0.79 22.77
N GLU A 173 -4.59 0.21 23.93
CA GLU A 173 -3.87 -0.94 24.46
C GLU A 173 -3.92 -2.08 23.42
N PRO A 174 -2.76 -2.67 23.03
CA PRO A 174 -2.74 -3.81 22.13
C PRO A 174 -3.67 -4.90 22.65
N SER A 175 -4.39 -5.57 21.74
CA SER A 175 -5.27 -6.67 22.11
C SER A 175 -4.53 -7.68 23.01
N SER A 176 -5.21 -8.25 24.02
CA SER A 176 -4.57 -9.30 24.84
C SER A 176 -4.16 -10.48 23.95
N TYR A 177 -2.89 -10.85 24.05
CA TYR A 177 -2.30 -11.99 23.36
C TYR A 177 -1.88 -13.02 24.41
N ASP A 178 -2.72 -14.04 24.60
CA ASP A 178 -2.56 -15.02 25.68
C ASP A 178 -1.76 -16.25 25.24
N CYS A 179 -0.48 -16.04 24.89
CA CYS A 179 0.40 -17.15 24.58
C CYS A 179 0.96 -17.76 25.88
N ARG A 180 0.55 -18.99 26.20
CA ARG A 180 1.04 -19.70 27.41
C ARG A 180 2.55 -19.95 27.43
N MET A 181 3.18 -20.02 26.25
CA MET A 181 4.62 -20.23 26.06
C MET A 181 5.34 -18.93 25.71
N GLN A 182 4.76 -17.77 26.04
CA GLN A 182 5.28 -16.47 25.62
C GLN A 182 6.75 -16.25 26.02
N SER A 183 7.15 -16.66 27.22
CA SER A 183 8.52 -16.49 27.71
C SER A 183 9.56 -17.29 26.90
N GLU A 184 9.17 -18.42 26.32
CA GLU A 184 10.04 -19.25 25.48
C GLU A 184 10.10 -18.74 24.04
N HIS A 185 8.95 -18.35 23.48
CA HIS A 185 8.90 -17.73 22.15
C HIS A 185 9.59 -16.35 22.13
N CYS A 186 9.45 -15.54 23.18
CA CYS A 186 10.11 -14.23 23.27
C CYS A 186 11.64 -14.34 23.41
N LYS A 187 12.18 -15.41 24.01
CA LYS A 187 13.64 -15.63 24.09
C LYS A 187 14.27 -15.92 22.73
N ARG A 188 13.57 -16.65 21.85
CA ARG A 188 13.97 -16.84 20.45
C ARG A 188 13.90 -15.52 19.66
N ARG A 189 12.99 -14.63 20.06
CA ARG A 189 12.74 -13.33 19.43
C ARG A 189 13.68 -12.19 19.79
N GLY A 190 14.74 -12.43 20.55
CA GLY A 190 15.73 -11.41 20.91
C GLY A 190 16.27 -10.58 19.73
N TRP A 191 16.12 -11.10 18.50
CA TRP A 191 16.51 -10.46 17.23
C TRP A 191 15.35 -10.25 16.22
N VAL A 192 14.10 -10.64 16.52
CA VAL A 192 12.93 -10.60 15.60
C VAL A 192 12.20 -9.24 15.63
N ARG A 193 12.68 -8.30 16.46
CA ARG A 193 12.27 -6.89 16.42
C ARG A 193 12.94 -6.10 15.30
N ASP A 194 13.84 -6.73 14.57
CA ASP A 194 14.45 -6.15 13.39
C ASP A 194 13.47 -6.20 12.21
N ILE A 195 13.33 -5.10 11.50
CA ILE A 195 12.45 -5.00 10.32
C ILE A 195 12.89 -6.04 9.28
N ASP A 196 14.18 -6.39 9.27
CA ASP A 196 14.84 -7.22 8.26
C ASP A 196 14.87 -8.74 8.56
N HIS A 197 14.27 -9.22 9.66
CA HIS A 197 14.35 -10.63 10.05
C HIS A 197 12.99 -11.38 10.00
N TYR A 198 13.02 -12.63 9.50
CA TYR A 198 11.86 -13.53 9.29
C TYR A 198 12.20 -14.98 9.68
N ASP A 199 11.35 -15.63 10.49
CA ASP A 199 11.46 -17.06 10.89
C ASP A 199 10.07 -17.74 10.78
N ASP A 200 10.03 -18.90 10.13
CA ASP A 200 8.84 -19.71 9.83
C ASP A 200 8.29 -20.52 11.03
N THR A 201 8.96 -20.49 12.18
CA THR A 201 8.68 -21.41 13.31
C THR A 201 7.85 -20.82 14.46
N GLU A 202 7.13 -19.72 14.23
CA GLU A 202 6.59 -18.91 15.31
C GLU A 202 5.09 -19.12 15.66
N CYS A 203 4.79 -18.96 16.95
CA CYS A 203 3.42 -18.89 17.45
C CYS A 203 2.68 -17.67 16.89
N GLU A 204 1.53 -17.91 16.25
CA GLU A 204 0.69 -16.87 15.64
C GLU A 204 0.33 -15.71 16.57
N GLN A 205 -0.03 -16.00 17.82
CA GLN A 205 -0.38 -14.94 18.77
C GLN A 205 0.82 -14.05 19.08
N CYS A 206 2.00 -14.65 19.15
CA CYS A 206 3.23 -13.90 19.31
C CYS A 206 3.50 -13.07 18.05
N ILE A 207 3.30 -13.62 16.84
CA ILE A 207 3.49 -12.87 15.57
C ILE A 207 2.59 -11.64 15.56
N CYS A 208 1.29 -11.83 15.79
CA CYS A 208 0.33 -10.73 15.80
C CYS A 208 0.72 -9.66 16.84
N ARG A 209 1.18 -10.08 18.03
CA ARG A 209 1.71 -9.15 19.03
C ARG A 209 2.89 -8.33 18.51
N ALA A 210 3.90 -8.99 17.93
CA ALA A 210 5.10 -8.32 17.46
C ALA A 210 4.79 -7.33 16.32
N GLU A 211 3.96 -7.72 15.36
CA GLU A 211 3.58 -6.84 14.25
C GLU A 211 2.72 -5.67 14.70
N THR A 212 1.83 -5.91 15.67
CA THR A 212 1.10 -4.85 16.34
C THR A 212 2.07 -3.90 17.04
N GLU A 213 3.03 -4.41 17.82
CA GLU A 213 4.05 -3.57 18.45
C GLU A 213 4.82 -2.72 17.42
N ILE A 214 5.20 -3.28 16.26
CA ILE A 214 5.85 -2.53 15.17
C ILE A 214 4.90 -1.46 14.63
N PHE A 215 3.68 -1.83 14.25
CA PHE A 215 2.68 -0.95 13.67
C PHE A 215 2.39 0.28 14.55
N TYR A 216 2.25 0.05 15.86
CA TYR A 216 1.95 1.09 16.85
C TYR A 216 3.19 1.89 17.27
N LYS A 217 4.36 1.24 17.47
CA LYS A 217 5.59 1.92 17.90
C LYS A 217 6.08 2.94 16.88
N TYR A 218 6.01 2.60 15.59
CA TYR A 218 6.41 3.52 14.52
C TYR A 218 5.29 4.47 14.10
N GLY A 219 4.08 4.26 14.63
CA GLY A 219 2.98 5.20 14.50
C GLY A 219 3.00 6.35 15.52
N ILE A 220 3.97 6.36 16.44
CA ILE A 220 4.14 7.43 17.42
C ILE A 220 5.54 8.00 17.19
N ARG A 221 5.67 9.05 16.38
CA ARG A 221 6.91 9.85 16.40
C ARG A 221 6.93 10.68 17.70
N PRO A 222 8.08 10.80 18.38
CA PRO A 222 8.25 11.79 19.45
C PRO A 222 8.00 13.21 18.96
#